data_AF-A0A6H9G361-F1
#
_entry.id   AF-A0A6H9G361-F1
#
_cell.length_a   1.000
_cell.length_b   1.000
_cell.length_c   1.000
_cell.angle_alpha   90.00
_cell.angle_beta   90.00
_cell.angle_gamma   90.00
#
_symmetry.space_group_name_H-M   'P 1'
#
loop_
_entity.id
_entity.type
_entity.pdbx_description
1 polymer ?
#
loop_
_entity_poly.entity_id
_entity_poly.type
_entity_poly.pdbx_seq_one_letter_code
_entity_poly.pdbx_strand_id
1 'polypeptide(L)'
;MKEKLEGASDDVKKIVFNLAHDARSLGRRTLTFKDRVNRTIPIFEALVASDNNNPSYNAELGYAYISSQPPDLNQAISYLDRAIELRVPGSSMEGDSWKYEMNQAIARIGLGNSQSRDDILKDLFAVEQRN
;
A
#
# COMPACT_ATOMS: atom_id res chain seq x y z
N MET A 1 15.01 3.30 13.39
CA MET A 1 14.59 3.66 12.02
C MET A 1 13.48 4.71 12.07
N LYS A 2 12.36 4.42 12.74
CA LYS A 2 11.20 5.31 12.91
C LYS A 2 11.57 6.73 13.37
N GLU A 3 12.22 6.84 14.53
CA GLU A 3 12.67 8.13 15.11
C GLU A 3 13.60 8.94 14.18
N LYS A 4 14.39 8.27 13.33
CA LYS A 4 15.32 8.94 12.39
C LYS A 4 14.61 9.47 11.14
N LEU A 5 13.49 8.88 10.74
CA LEU A 5 12.70 9.30 9.59
C LEU A 5 11.68 10.38 9.94
N GLU A 6 11.14 10.37 11.16
CA GLU A 6 10.22 11.41 11.64
C GLU A 6 10.83 12.81 11.57
N GLY A 7 12.08 12.97 12.04
CA GLY A 7 12.82 14.23 11.98
C GLY A 7 13.57 14.50 10.67
N ALA A 8 13.44 13.63 9.66
CA ALA A 8 14.13 13.82 8.39
C ALA A 8 13.41 14.84 7.50
N SER A 9 14.17 15.55 6.65
CA SER A 9 13.61 16.42 5.61
C SER A 9 12.78 15.63 4.59
N ASP A 10 11.83 16.29 3.93
CA ASP A 10 10.95 15.67 2.93
C ASP A 10 11.71 15.08 1.74
N ASP A 11 12.83 15.68 1.33
CA ASP A 11 13.70 15.14 0.28
C ASP A 11 14.28 13.78 0.67
N VAL A 12 14.74 13.64 1.92
CA VAL A 12 15.24 12.36 2.46
C VAL A 12 14.12 11.33 2.50
N LYS A 13 12.92 11.71 2.97
CA LYS A 13 11.76 10.81 3.00
C LYS A 13 11.37 10.36 1.59
N LYS A 14 11.43 11.25 0.59
CA LYS A 14 11.16 10.94 -0.82
C LYS A 14 12.19 9.97 -1.41
N ILE A 15 13.48 10.17 -1.14
CA ILE A 15 14.54 9.23 -1.57
C ILE A 15 14.30 7.85 -0.95
N VAL A 16 14.05 7.80 0.36
CA VAL A 16 13.79 6.55 1.08
C VAL A 16 12.54 5.85 0.54
N PHE A 17 11.47 6.59 0.30
CA PHE A 17 10.24 6.06 -0.30
C PHE A 17 10.52 5.42 -1.67
N ASN A 18 11.19 6.13 -2.58
CA ASN A 18 11.48 5.62 -3.92
C ASN A 18 12.34 4.33 -3.88
N LEU A 19 13.38 4.32 -3.05
CA LEU A 19 14.23 3.14 -2.89
C LEU A 19 13.46 1.93 -2.33
N ALA A 20 12.61 2.16 -1.33
CA ALA A 20 11.76 1.11 -0.77
C ALA A 20 10.73 0.61 -1.78
N HIS A 21 10.10 1.52 -2.53
CA HIS A 21 9.16 1.18 -3.61
C HIS A 21 9.81 0.26 -4.64
N ASP A 22 10.99 0.63 -5.15
CA ASP A 22 11.72 -0.16 -6.14
C ASP A 22 12.09 -1.54 -5.59
N ALA A 23 12.60 -1.59 -4.34
CA ALA A 23 12.96 -2.84 -3.69
C ALA A 23 11.76 -3.79 -3.52
N ARG A 24 10.59 -3.26 -3.12
CA ARG A 24 9.34 -4.02 -3.00
C ARG A 24 8.84 -4.48 -4.37
N SER A 25 8.83 -3.59 -5.36
CA SER A 25 8.38 -3.88 -6.72
C SER A 25 9.22 -4.97 -7.40
N LEU A 26 10.53 -5.01 -7.13
CA LEU A 26 11.41 -6.12 -7.53
C LEU A 26 11.12 -7.38 -6.72
N GLY A 27 10.99 -7.26 -5.39
CA GLY A 27 10.74 -8.39 -4.49
C GLY A 27 9.47 -9.17 -4.82
N ARG A 28 8.38 -8.49 -5.19
CA ARG A 28 7.10 -9.15 -5.55
C ARG A 28 7.16 -9.92 -6.87
N ARG A 29 8.08 -9.57 -7.79
CA ARG A 29 8.16 -10.16 -9.15
C ARG A 29 8.95 -11.46 -9.20
N THR A 30 9.78 -11.73 -8.18
CA THR A 30 10.72 -12.85 -8.22
C THR A 30 10.72 -13.59 -6.90
N LEU A 31 10.42 -14.90 -6.96
CA LEU A 31 10.42 -15.79 -5.80
C LEU A 31 11.74 -15.73 -5.01
N THR A 32 12.86 -15.57 -5.71
CA THR A 32 14.23 -15.43 -5.16
C THR A 32 14.42 -14.19 -4.28
N PHE A 33 13.59 -13.17 -4.43
CA PHE A 33 13.72 -11.89 -3.72
C PHE A 33 12.55 -11.60 -2.77
N LYS A 34 11.73 -12.61 -2.44
CA LYS A 34 10.58 -12.45 -1.53
C LYS A 34 10.94 -11.82 -0.19
N ASP A 35 12.11 -12.12 0.36
CA ASP A 35 12.59 -11.52 1.61
C ASP A 35 12.78 -9.98 1.51
N ARG A 36 13.01 -9.45 0.30
CA ARG A 36 13.11 -8.00 0.09
C ARG A 36 11.82 -7.29 0.46
N VAL A 37 10.66 -7.89 0.22
CA VAL A 37 9.37 -7.29 0.61
C VAL A 37 9.30 -7.13 2.12
N ASN A 38 9.57 -8.19 2.89
CA ASN A 38 9.57 -8.16 4.35
C ASN A 38 10.51 -7.07 4.90
N ARG A 39 11.67 -6.87 4.24
CA ARG A 39 12.64 -5.82 4.61
C ARG A 39 12.18 -4.40 4.32
N THR A 40 11.22 -4.20 3.42
CA THR A 40 10.64 -2.87 3.15
C THR A 40 9.55 -2.47 4.15
N ILE A 41 8.88 -3.43 4.79
CA ILE A 41 7.80 -3.17 5.77
C ILE A 41 8.24 -2.18 6.86
N PRO A 42 9.35 -2.37 7.61
CA PRO A 42 9.75 -1.43 8.66
C PRO A 42 10.12 -0.03 8.13
N ILE A 43 10.44 0.11 6.84
CA ILE A 43 10.70 1.40 6.21
C ILE A 43 9.38 2.12 5.94
N PHE A 44 8.41 1.42 5.35
CA PHE A 44 7.09 1.99 5.09
C PHE A 44 6.32 2.28 6.39
N GLU A 45 6.44 1.44 7.42
CA GLU A 45 5.91 1.75 8.75
C GLU A 45 6.48 3.05 9.32
N ALA A 46 7.77 3.32 9.09
CA ALA A 46 8.40 4.55 9.54
C ALA A 46 7.93 5.78 8.74
N LEU A 47 7.71 5.62 7.44
CA LEU A 47 7.17 6.69 6.60
C LEU A 47 5.74 7.03 7.01
N VAL A 48 4.87 6.02 7.22
CA VAL A 48 3.50 6.22 7.73
C VAL A 48 3.50 6.84 9.12
N ALA A 49 4.40 6.43 10.02
CA ALA A 49 4.53 7.07 11.33
C ALA A 49 4.92 8.55 11.22
N SER A 50 5.76 8.92 10.24
CA SER A 50 6.17 10.30 10.01
C SER A 50 5.11 11.19 9.35
N ASP A 51 4.25 10.60 8.51
CA ASP A 51 3.13 11.29 7.87
C ASP A 51 2.04 10.27 7.51
N ASN A 52 1.08 10.10 8.43
CA ASN A 52 -0.04 9.19 8.24
C ASN A 52 -1.10 9.73 7.27
N ASN A 53 -1.00 10.98 6.83
CA ASN A 53 -1.91 11.59 5.86
C ASN A 53 -1.39 11.49 4.42
N ASN A 54 -0.22 10.86 4.23
CA ASN A 54 0.29 10.56 2.89
C ASN A 54 -0.37 9.30 2.32
N PRO A 55 -1.21 9.40 1.26
CA PRO A 55 -1.87 8.23 0.69
C PRO A 55 -0.88 7.22 0.07
N SER A 56 0.25 7.70 -0.44
CA SER A 56 1.26 6.83 -1.07
C SER A 56 2.01 5.98 -0.04
N TYR A 57 2.29 6.53 1.15
CA TYR A 57 2.94 5.77 2.23
C TYR A 57 2.03 4.66 2.74
N ASN A 58 0.76 4.98 2.95
CA ASN A 58 -0.26 4.01 3.34
C ASN A 58 -0.42 2.91 2.28
N ALA A 59 -0.53 3.28 1.00
CA ALA A 59 -0.69 2.31 -0.08
C ALA A 59 0.50 1.34 -0.20
N GLU A 60 1.75 1.85 -0.18
CA GLU A 60 2.95 1.01 -0.28
C GLU A 60 3.09 0.06 0.90
N LEU A 61 2.74 0.50 2.11
CA LEU A 61 2.70 -0.36 3.28
C LEU A 61 1.66 -1.48 3.13
N GLY A 62 0.45 -1.13 2.67
CA GLY A 62 -0.60 -2.11 2.37
C GLY A 62 -0.14 -3.14 1.33
N TYR A 63 0.49 -2.70 0.25
CA TYR A 63 1.05 -3.60 -0.77
C TYR A 63 2.16 -4.50 -0.23
N ALA A 64 2.99 -3.99 0.68
CA ALA A 64 4.04 -4.78 1.31
C ALA A 64 3.45 -5.92 2.16
N TYR A 65 2.38 -5.66 2.91
CA TYR A 65 1.70 -6.70 3.71
C TYR A 65 0.95 -7.74 2.86
N ILE A 66 0.40 -7.36 1.69
CA ILE A 66 -0.15 -8.36 0.73
C ILE A 66 0.94 -9.33 0.27
N SER A 67 2.13 -8.79 0.00
CA SER A 67 3.24 -9.53 -0.59
C SER A 67 4.19 -10.13 0.45
N SER A 68 3.93 -9.93 1.75
CA SER A 68 4.79 -10.42 2.82
C SER A 68 4.69 -11.94 2.97
N GLN A 69 5.65 -12.53 3.67
CA GLN A 69 5.64 -13.95 3.98
C GLN A 69 5.81 -14.17 5.49
N PRO A 70 4.77 -14.66 6.20
CA PRO A 70 3.39 -14.83 5.70
C PRO A 70 2.71 -13.49 5.35
N PRO A 71 1.69 -13.48 4.48
CA PRO A 71 0.88 -12.29 4.22
C PRO A 71 0.13 -11.82 5.47
N ASP A 72 0.11 -10.51 5.73
CA ASP A 72 -0.76 -9.91 6.75
C ASP A 72 -1.89 -9.12 6.08
N LEU A 73 -2.90 -9.85 5.65
CA LEU A 73 -3.97 -9.30 4.82
C LEU A 73 -4.90 -8.34 5.59
N ASN A 74 -5.00 -8.47 6.92
CA ASN A 74 -5.76 -7.53 7.74
C ASN A 74 -5.06 -6.16 7.78
N GLN A 75 -3.75 -6.15 8.03
CA GLN A 75 -2.98 -4.90 7.96
C GLN A 75 -3.01 -4.30 6.55
N ALA A 76 -2.89 -5.14 5.52
CA ALA A 76 -2.99 -4.68 4.13
C ALA A 76 -4.29 -3.91 3.86
N ILE A 77 -5.43 -4.47 4.26
CA ILE A 77 -6.74 -3.83 4.06
C ILE A 77 -6.81 -2.50 4.81
N SER A 78 -6.40 -2.47 6.08
CA SER A 78 -6.46 -1.27 6.91
C SER A 78 -5.68 -0.09 6.32
N TYR A 79 -4.47 -0.33 5.82
CA TYR A 79 -3.67 0.73 5.20
C TYR A 79 -4.18 1.12 3.80
N LEU A 80 -4.77 0.19 3.06
CA LEU A 80 -5.39 0.52 1.77
C LEU A 80 -6.69 1.30 1.93
N ASP A 81 -7.52 0.98 2.93
CA ASP A 81 -8.68 1.80 3.32
C ASP A 81 -8.23 3.24 3.60
N ARG A 82 -7.18 3.40 4.41
CA ARG A 82 -6.64 4.73 4.73
C ARG A 82 -6.12 5.47 3.49
N ALA A 83 -5.43 4.78 2.58
CA ALA A 83 -4.96 5.38 1.33
C ALA A 83 -6.12 5.84 0.42
N ILE A 84 -7.22 5.09 0.39
CA ILE A 84 -8.45 5.43 -0.36
C ILE A 84 -9.13 6.65 0.27
N GLU A 85 -9.25 6.70 1.60
CA GLU A 85 -9.83 7.84 2.33
C GLU A 85 -9.05 9.15 2.10
N LEU A 86 -7.72 9.07 2.06
CA LEU A 86 -6.84 10.23 1.92
C LEU A 86 -6.71 10.74 0.49
N ARG A 87 -7.24 10.00 -0.48
CA ARG A 87 -7.17 10.40 -1.89
C ARG A 87 -7.97 11.67 -2.13
N VAL A 88 -7.32 12.69 -2.68
CA VAL A 88 -7.97 13.92 -3.15
C VAL A 88 -8.45 13.71 -4.60
N PRO A 89 -9.76 13.79 -4.87
CA PRO A 89 -10.30 13.72 -6.24
C PRO A 89 -9.71 14.83 -7.13
N GLY A 90 -9.40 14.53 -8.40
CA GLY A 90 -8.83 15.50 -9.34
C GLY A 90 -7.33 15.80 -9.17
N SER A 91 -6.62 15.10 -8.27
CA SER A 91 -5.17 15.25 -8.10
C SER A 91 -4.39 14.44 -9.14
N SER A 92 -3.15 14.82 -9.44
CA SER A 92 -2.27 14.07 -10.36
C SER A 92 -1.96 12.63 -9.89
N MET A 93 -2.28 12.29 -8.64
CA MET A 93 -2.20 10.93 -8.08
C MET A 93 -3.43 10.07 -8.42
N GLU A 94 -4.47 10.66 -9.02
CA GLU A 94 -5.74 9.99 -9.34
C GLU A 94 -5.57 8.89 -10.40
N GLY A 95 -4.71 9.11 -11.40
CA GLY A 95 -4.52 8.18 -12.54
C GLY A 95 -4.01 6.79 -12.17
N ASP A 96 -3.34 6.65 -11.01
CA ASP A 96 -2.84 5.37 -10.49
C ASP A 96 -3.64 4.85 -9.29
N SER A 97 -4.66 5.59 -8.87
CA SER A 97 -5.32 5.35 -7.59
C SER A 97 -6.22 4.11 -7.58
N TRP A 98 -6.74 3.67 -8.73
CA TRP A 98 -7.52 2.42 -8.88
C TRP A 98 -6.75 1.17 -8.39
N LYS A 99 -5.41 1.27 -8.33
CA LYS A 99 -4.55 0.22 -7.77
C LYS A 99 -4.78 0.04 -6.27
N TYR A 100 -5.30 1.03 -5.54
CA TYR A 100 -5.62 0.89 -4.12
C TYR A 100 -6.79 -0.07 -3.94
N GLU A 101 -7.91 0.20 -4.62
CA GLU A 101 -9.12 -0.63 -4.61
C GLU A 101 -8.84 -2.05 -5.13
N MET A 102 -8.11 -2.18 -6.23
CA MET A 102 -7.79 -3.51 -6.78
C MET A 102 -7.00 -4.37 -5.78
N ASN A 103 -5.96 -3.81 -5.15
CA ASN A 103 -5.14 -4.56 -4.20
C ASN A 103 -5.90 -4.83 -2.89
N GLN A 104 -6.81 -3.94 -2.50
CA GLN A 104 -7.70 -4.17 -1.37
C GLN A 104 -8.64 -5.34 -1.64
N ALA A 105 -9.25 -5.40 -2.83
CA ALA A 105 -10.09 -6.52 -3.24
C ALA A 105 -9.30 -7.84 -3.25
N ILE A 106 -8.05 -7.83 -3.74
CA ILE A 106 -7.15 -9.00 -3.67
C ILE A 106 -6.92 -9.46 -2.23
N ALA A 107 -6.65 -8.51 -1.31
CA ALA A 107 -6.44 -8.84 0.10
C ALA A 107 -7.70 -9.41 0.75
N ARG A 108 -8.88 -8.84 0.45
CA ARG A 108 -10.19 -9.32 0.92
C ARG A 108 -10.48 -10.75 0.44
N ILE A 109 -10.23 -11.03 -0.85
CA ILE A 109 -10.35 -12.38 -1.41
C ILE A 109 -9.38 -13.35 -0.71
N GLY A 110 -8.12 -12.93 -0.50
CA GLY A 110 -7.08 -13.77 0.11
C GLY A 110 -7.34 -14.16 1.57
N LEU A 111 -8.06 -13.33 2.34
CA LEU A 111 -8.49 -13.68 3.70
C LEU A 111 -9.53 -14.81 3.74
N GLY A 112 -10.10 -15.18 2.59
CA GLY A 112 -11.29 -16.05 2.54
C GLY A 112 -12.50 -15.38 3.19
N ASN A 113 -12.43 -14.05 3.40
CA ASN A 113 -13.47 -13.32 4.09
C ASN A 113 -14.62 -13.16 3.11
N SER A 114 -15.65 -13.99 3.25
CA SER A 114 -16.95 -13.84 2.62
C SER A 114 -17.69 -12.63 3.24
N GLN A 115 -17.07 -11.46 3.24
CA GLN A 115 -17.76 -10.19 3.41
C GLN A 115 -18.65 -9.99 2.18
N SER A 116 -19.80 -9.33 2.35
CA SER A 116 -20.86 -9.27 1.33
C SER A 116 -20.26 -9.04 -0.05
N ARG A 117 -20.64 -9.87 -1.03
CA ARG A 117 -20.39 -9.68 -2.46
C ARG A 117 -20.44 -8.19 -2.86
N ASP A 118 -21.33 -7.42 -2.23
CA ASP A 118 -21.50 -5.99 -2.43
C ASP A 118 -20.24 -5.15 -2.19
N ASP A 119 -19.40 -5.48 -1.20
CA ASP A 119 -18.18 -4.71 -0.90
C ASP A 119 -17.08 -4.97 -1.94
N ILE A 120 -16.93 -6.24 -2.36
CA ILE A 120 -16.03 -6.59 -3.48
C ILE A 120 -16.52 -5.95 -4.78
N LEU A 121 -17.83 -5.95 -5.01
CA LEU A 121 -18.43 -5.32 -6.19
C LEU A 121 -18.28 -3.81 -6.16
N LYS A 122 -18.44 -3.13 -5.01
CA LYS A 122 -18.18 -1.69 -4.89
C LYS A 122 -16.74 -1.35 -5.29
N ASP A 123 -15.76 -2.12 -4.82
CA ASP A 123 -14.36 -1.91 -5.19
C ASP A 123 -14.15 -2.09 -6.70
N LEU A 124 -14.71 -3.17 -7.28
CA LEU A 124 -14.61 -3.43 -8.72
C LEU A 124 -15.29 -2.34 -9.56
N PHE A 125 -16.50 -1.94 -9.20
CA PHE A 125 -17.23 -0.89 -9.91
C PHE A 125 -16.55 0.47 -9.79
N ALA A 126 -15.90 0.77 -8.66
CA ALA A 126 -15.09 1.97 -8.51
C ALA A 126 -13.90 2.01 -9.48
N VAL A 127 -13.38 0.84 -9.88
CA VAL A 127 -12.36 0.72 -10.94
C VAL A 127 -12.97 0.92 -12.33
N GLU A 128 -14.14 0.33 -12.61
CA GLU A 128 -14.77 0.38 -13.95
C GLU A 128 -15.28 1.77 -14.35
N GLN A 129 -15.77 2.59 -13.41
CA GLN A 129 -16.27 3.94 -13.69
C GLN A 129 -15.18 4.97 -14.09
N ARG A 130 -13.92 4.54 -14.21
CA ARG A 130 -12.75 5.40 -14.46
C ARG A 130 -12.04 5.14 -15.78
N ASN A 131 -12.54 4.20 -16.59
CA ASN A 131 -12.08 3.90 -17.95
C ASN A 131 -12.93 4.59 -19.00
#